data_AF-A0A512UG90-F1
#
_entry.id   AF-A0A512UG90-F1
#
_cell.length_a   1.000
_cell.length_b   1.000
_cell.length_c   1.000
_cell.angle_alpha   90.00
_cell.angle_beta   90.00
_cell.angle_gamma   90.00
#
_symmetry.space_group_name_H-M   'P 1'
#
loop_
_entity.id
_entity.type
_entity.pdbx_description
1 polymer ?
#
loop_
_entity_poly.entity_id
_entity_poly.type
_entity_poly.pdbx_seq_one_letter_code
_entity_poly.pdbx_strand_id
1 'polypeptide(L)'
;MPSKNSVNKPSGKISRAHHSSAISKKRSTKAKAAPTRSSAGRYNTATVPRPTDPKGLAVYTGPVSQGSGVTTQTLSRKRAKKIERNSRYIAKRNEQLNVDLAAKEQDMEIDSAPSEKREKKQSPRRT
;
A
#
# COMPACT_ATOMS: atom_id res chain seq x y z
N MET A 1 -34.71 7.58 30.34
CA MET A 1 -35.62 8.32 31.24
C MET A 1 -34.88 8.63 32.54
N PRO A 2 -35.35 9.59 33.34
CA PRO A 2 -34.88 9.74 34.73
C PRO A 2 -35.08 8.42 35.48
N SER A 3 -34.18 8.11 36.41
CA SER A 3 -34.33 6.90 37.23
C SER A 3 -35.46 7.07 38.23
N LYS A 4 -36.12 5.96 38.60
CA LYS A 4 -37.25 5.95 39.55
C LYS A 4 -36.88 6.57 40.91
N ASN A 5 -35.63 6.41 41.34
CA ASN A 5 -35.15 6.90 42.64
C ASN A 5 -34.65 8.35 42.62
N SER A 6 -34.45 8.95 41.43
CA SER A 6 -34.03 10.36 41.31
C SER A 6 -34.65 10.98 40.06
N VAL A 7 -35.93 11.29 40.15
CA VAL A 7 -36.76 11.80 39.04
C VAL A 7 -36.25 13.17 38.55
N ASN A 8 -35.74 14.00 39.45
CA ASN A 8 -35.22 15.35 39.13
C ASN A 8 -33.80 15.32 38.54
N LYS A 9 -33.13 14.16 38.47
CA LYS A 9 -31.77 14.03 37.91
C LYS A 9 -31.82 13.48 36.49
N PRO A 10 -31.27 14.19 35.48
CA PRO A 10 -31.34 13.77 34.07
C PRO A 10 -30.28 12.69 33.74
N SER A 11 -30.45 11.49 34.30
CA SER A 11 -29.50 10.36 34.17
C SER A 11 -29.12 10.02 32.72
N GLY A 12 -30.11 9.93 31.82
CA GLY A 12 -29.87 9.60 30.41
C GLY A 12 -29.03 10.64 29.66
N LYS A 13 -29.25 11.94 29.93
CA LYS A 13 -28.48 13.02 29.30
C LYS A 13 -27.03 13.02 29.79
N ILE A 14 -26.84 12.83 31.09
CA ILE A 14 -25.51 12.75 31.73
C ILE A 14 -24.72 11.56 31.16
N SER A 15 -25.33 10.37 31.10
CA SER A 15 -24.67 9.17 30.58
C SER A 15 -24.26 9.32 29.10
N ARG A 16 -25.15 9.86 28.27
CA ARG A 16 -24.84 10.12 26.84
C ARG A 16 -23.74 11.15 26.67
N ALA A 17 -23.75 12.24 27.45
CA ALA A 17 -22.71 13.27 27.41
C ALA A 17 -21.36 12.72 27.89
N HIS A 18 -21.35 11.92 28.96
CA HIS A 18 -20.14 11.26 29.43
C HIS A 18 -19.59 10.31 28.36
N HIS A 19 -20.44 9.46 27.77
CA HIS A 19 -20.05 8.51 26.74
C HIS A 19 -19.49 9.20 25.49
N SER A 20 -20.13 10.27 25.01
CA SER A 20 -19.62 11.03 23.85
C SER A 20 -18.27 11.68 24.16
N SER A 21 -18.10 12.27 25.35
CA SER A 21 -16.83 12.88 25.76
C SER A 21 -15.69 11.85 25.85
N ALA A 22 -15.98 10.65 26.39
CA ALA A 22 -15.01 9.56 26.50
C ALA A 22 -14.59 9.05 25.12
N ILE A 23 -15.53 8.92 24.18
CA ILE A 23 -15.23 8.54 22.79
C ILE A 23 -14.37 9.61 22.12
N SER A 24 -14.71 10.89 22.26
CA SER A 24 -13.95 11.99 21.66
C SER A 24 -12.51 12.03 22.16
N LYS A 25 -12.30 11.84 23.48
CA LYS A 25 -10.95 11.70 24.06
C LYS A 25 -10.19 10.52 23.44
N LYS A 26 -10.81 9.34 23.36
CA LYS A 26 -10.20 8.15 22.71
C LYS A 26 -9.87 8.36 21.23
N ARG A 27 -10.69 9.13 20.49
CA ARG A 27 -10.40 9.48 19.09
C ARG A 27 -9.21 10.44 19.00
N SER A 28 -9.17 11.45 19.86
CA SER A 28 -8.08 12.44 19.87
C SER A 28 -6.71 11.81 20.18
N THR A 29 -6.65 10.87 21.13
CA THR A 29 -5.39 10.18 21.47
C THR A 29 -4.93 9.28 20.33
N LYS A 30 -5.85 8.60 19.64
CA LYS A 30 -5.56 7.79 18.46
C LYS A 30 -5.12 8.63 17.25
N ALA A 31 -5.61 9.86 17.11
CA ALA A 31 -5.19 10.75 16.04
C ALA A 31 -3.79 11.34 16.28
N LYS A 32 -3.39 11.51 17.55
CA LYS A 32 -2.03 11.94 17.93
C LYS A 32 -1.00 10.82 17.82
N ALA A 33 -1.40 9.57 18.10
CA ALA A 33 -0.60 8.41 17.74
C ALA A 33 -0.49 8.31 16.21
N ALA A 34 0.64 7.80 15.70
CA ALA A 34 1.00 7.75 14.28
C ALA A 34 -0.21 7.49 13.35
N PRO A 35 -0.27 8.13 12.17
CA PRO A 35 -1.44 8.08 11.29
C PRO A 35 -1.75 6.63 10.88
N THR A 36 -2.84 6.10 11.42
CA THR A 36 -3.37 4.78 11.09
C THR A 36 -4.46 4.92 10.03
N ARG A 37 -4.77 3.83 9.32
CA ARG A 37 -5.84 3.79 8.30
C ARG A 37 -7.22 4.24 8.80
N SER A 38 -7.45 4.22 10.12
CA SER A 38 -8.70 4.66 10.73
C SER A 38 -8.68 6.13 11.17
N SER A 39 -7.51 6.75 11.32
CA SER A 39 -7.37 8.17 11.62
C SER A 39 -7.18 9.04 10.38
N ALA A 40 -6.71 8.44 9.27
CA ALA A 40 -6.46 9.13 8.01
C ALA A 40 -7.34 8.58 6.88
N GLY A 41 -7.81 9.47 6.00
CA GLY A 41 -8.69 9.11 4.88
C GLY A 41 -8.07 8.13 3.89
N ARG A 42 -8.91 7.50 3.05
CA ARG A 42 -8.52 6.46 2.08
C ARG A 42 -7.36 6.85 1.15
N TYR A 43 -7.20 8.13 0.85
CA TYR A 43 -6.19 8.65 -0.08
C TYR A 43 -4.91 9.16 0.59
N ASN A 44 -4.80 9.06 1.92
CA ASN A 44 -3.60 9.46 2.61
C ASN A 44 -2.49 8.39 2.41
N THR A 45 -1.42 8.76 1.72
CA THR A 45 -0.28 7.89 1.42
C THR A 45 0.76 7.87 2.55
N ALA A 46 0.69 8.80 3.50
CA ALA A 46 1.61 8.92 4.63
C ALA A 46 1.23 8.02 5.82
N THR A 47 0.19 7.18 5.68
CA THR A 47 -0.22 6.25 6.75
C THR A 47 0.62 4.99 6.71
N VAL A 48 0.97 4.49 7.90
CA VAL A 48 1.62 3.18 8.05
C VAL A 48 0.61 2.28 8.75
N PRO A 49 0.02 1.27 8.08
CA PRO A 49 0.14 0.89 6.67
C PRO A 49 -0.66 1.77 5.71
N ARG A 50 -0.28 1.82 4.42
CA ARG A 50 -1.06 2.55 3.40
C ARG A 50 -2.45 1.90 3.22
N PRO A 51 -3.48 2.66 2.84
CA PRO A 51 -4.84 2.12 2.69
C PRO A 51 -4.99 1.05 1.60
N THR A 52 -4.09 1.02 0.62
CA THR A 52 -4.07 0.04 -0.47
C THR A 52 -3.19 -1.17 -0.17
N ASP A 53 -2.30 -1.10 0.82
CA ASP A 53 -1.33 -2.16 1.07
C ASP A 53 -1.98 -3.36 1.79
N PRO A 54 -1.73 -4.60 1.33
CA PRO A 54 -2.06 -5.80 2.09
C PRO A 54 -1.15 -5.93 3.31
N LYS A 55 -1.67 -6.58 4.36
CA LYS A 55 -0.96 -6.77 5.66
C LYS A 55 0.47 -7.26 5.51
N GLY A 56 0.72 -8.21 4.60
CA GLY A 56 2.07 -8.75 4.38
C GLY A 56 3.04 -7.75 3.74
N LEU A 57 2.57 -6.90 2.82
CA LEU A 57 3.43 -5.85 2.24
C LEU A 57 3.67 -4.74 3.27
N ALA A 58 2.65 -4.37 4.04
CA ALA A 58 2.79 -3.44 5.14
C ALA A 58 3.87 -3.83 6.16
N VAL A 59 3.96 -5.11 6.54
CA VAL A 59 5.01 -5.61 7.44
C VAL A 59 6.37 -5.66 6.75
N TYR A 60 6.40 -5.93 5.43
CA TYR A 60 7.64 -6.01 4.66
C TYR A 60 8.28 -4.64 4.38
N THR A 61 7.47 -3.64 4.01
CA THR A 61 7.94 -2.30 3.62
C THR A 61 7.82 -1.27 4.74
N GLY A 62 7.07 -1.58 5.79
CA GLY A 62 6.85 -0.67 6.91
C GLY A 62 8.13 -0.41 7.70
N PRO A 63 8.16 0.68 8.49
CA PRO A 63 9.24 0.93 9.42
C PRO A 63 9.36 -0.28 10.36
N VAL A 64 10.60 -0.75 10.56
CA VAL A 64 10.89 -1.78 11.56
C VAL A 64 10.36 -1.25 12.89
N SER A 65 9.40 -1.95 13.49
CA SER A 65 8.81 -1.53 14.75
C SER A 65 9.91 -1.48 15.82
N GLN A 66 10.43 -0.29 16.08
CA GLN A 66 11.35 0.00 17.19
C GLN A 66 10.62 0.01 18.54
N GLY A 67 9.30 -0.22 18.55
CA GLY A 67 8.45 -0.10 19.73
C GLY A 67 8.36 -1.39 20.56
N SER A 68 8.31 -1.21 21.89
CA SER A 68 8.06 -2.20 22.95
C SER A 68 6.68 -2.88 22.92
N GLY A 69 5.89 -2.71 21.86
CA GLY A 69 4.51 -3.23 21.77
C GLY A 69 4.45 -4.62 21.14
N VAL A 70 3.68 -5.53 21.74
CA VAL A 70 3.40 -6.85 21.14
C VAL A 70 2.48 -6.66 19.93
N THR A 71 2.89 -7.21 18.78
CA THR A 71 2.08 -7.20 17.55
C THR A 71 1.66 -8.62 17.17
N THR A 72 0.48 -8.77 16.58
CA THR A 72 0.00 -10.04 16.00
C THR A 72 0.24 -10.13 14.50
N GLN A 73 0.75 -9.07 13.88
CA GLN A 73 1.01 -9.01 12.45
C GLN A 73 2.42 -9.54 12.17
N THR A 74 2.49 -10.64 11.44
CA THR A 74 3.77 -11.27 11.09
C THR A 74 3.89 -11.48 9.59
N LEU A 75 5.12 -11.60 9.11
CA LEU A 75 5.42 -12.00 7.75
C LEU A 75 6.10 -13.36 7.76
N SER A 76 5.42 -14.38 7.22
CA SER A 76 6.05 -15.70 7.07
C SER A 76 7.28 -15.62 6.17
N ARG A 77 8.36 -16.31 6.55
CA ARG A 77 9.61 -16.39 5.76
C ARG A 77 9.37 -16.82 4.32
N LYS A 78 8.39 -17.71 4.08
CA LYS A 78 7.98 -18.13 2.74
C LYS A 78 7.43 -16.95 1.92
N ARG A 79 6.60 -16.11 2.54
CA ARG A 79 6.02 -14.95 1.88
C ARG A 79 7.07 -13.86 1.65
N ALA A 80 7.98 -13.64 2.60
CA ALA A 80 9.10 -12.70 2.44
C ALA A 80 9.95 -13.04 1.20
N LYS A 81 10.38 -14.30 1.08
CA LYS A 81 11.14 -14.76 -0.11
C LYS A 81 10.36 -14.59 -1.42
N LYS A 82 9.05 -14.82 -1.41
CA LYS A 82 8.20 -14.61 -2.61
C LYS A 82 8.13 -13.14 -3.00
N ILE A 83 8.00 -12.24 -2.03
CA ILE A 83 7.96 -10.80 -2.28
C ILE A 83 9.30 -10.35 -2.86
N GLU A 84 10.41 -10.77 -2.26
CA GLU A 84 11.76 -10.45 -2.74
C GLU A 84 12.04 -11.02 -4.15
N ARG A 85 11.62 -12.25 -4.42
CA ARG A 85 11.75 -12.81 -5.77
C ARG A 85 10.94 -12.01 -6.79
N ASN A 86 9.71 -11.64 -6.44
CA ASN A 86 8.86 -10.85 -7.33
C ASN A 86 9.40 -9.43 -7.54
N SER A 87 9.99 -8.79 -6.52
CA SER A 87 10.63 -7.48 -6.68
C SER A 87 11.80 -7.53 -7.67
N ARG A 88 12.61 -8.61 -7.62
CA ARG A 88 13.67 -8.84 -8.62
C ARG A 88 13.13 -9.00 -10.05
N TYR A 89 12.01 -9.73 -10.22
CA TYR A 89 11.39 -9.86 -11.55
C TYR A 89 10.84 -8.55 -12.09
N ILE A 90 10.26 -7.71 -11.22
CA ILE A 90 9.77 -6.40 -11.60
C ILE A 90 10.94 -5.49 -11.99
N ALA A 91 12.04 -5.49 -11.23
CA ALA A 91 13.23 -4.73 -11.57
C ALA A 91 13.78 -5.10 -12.96
N LYS A 92 13.96 -6.40 -13.23
CA LYS A 92 14.41 -6.89 -14.55
C LYS A 92 13.45 -6.49 -15.69
N ARG A 93 12.14 -6.57 -15.47
CA ARG A 93 11.16 -6.14 -16.46
C ARG A 93 11.25 -4.64 -16.73
N ASN A 94 11.42 -3.83 -15.68
CA ASN A 94 11.54 -2.39 -15.84
C ASN A 94 12.84 -2.01 -16.56
N GLU A 95 13.95 -2.70 -16.28
CA GLU A 95 15.20 -2.54 -17.03
C GLU A 95 15.01 -2.83 -18.52
N GLN A 96 14.37 -3.96 -18.86
CA GLN A 96 14.07 -4.31 -20.25
C GLN A 96 13.13 -3.29 -20.92
N LEU A 97 12.07 -2.87 -20.24
CA LEU A 97 11.16 -1.84 -20.76
C LEU A 97 11.87 -0.50 -21.00
N ASN A 98 12.80 -0.11 -20.11
CA ASN A 98 13.59 1.10 -20.32
C ASN A 98 14.50 0.99 -21.55
N VAL A 99 15.07 -0.21 -21.80
CA VAL A 99 15.85 -0.48 -23.02
C VAL A 99 14.96 -0.45 -24.26
N ASP A 100 13.78 -1.06 -24.22
CA ASP A 100 12.84 -1.06 -25.34
C ASP A 100 12.32 0.35 -25.65
N LEU A 101 12.07 1.17 -24.62
CA LEU A 101 11.70 2.58 -24.78
C LEU A 101 12.85 3.39 -25.39
N ALA A 102 14.08 3.21 -24.93
CA ALA A 102 15.25 3.88 -25.49
C ALA A 102 15.51 3.46 -26.95
N ALA A 103 15.35 2.18 -27.29
CA ALA A 103 15.48 1.70 -28.67
C ALA A 103 14.37 2.28 -29.56
N LYS A 104 13.15 2.39 -29.05
CA LYS A 104 12.03 2.99 -29.78
C LYS A 104 12.17 4.50 -29.96
N GLU A 105 12.76 5.21 -28.99
CA GLU A 105 13.11 6.62 -29.15
C GLU A 105 14.20 6.81 -30.21
N GLN A 106 15.21 5.92 -30.26
CA GLN A 106 16.26 5.96 -31.28
C GLN A 106 15.76 5.60 -32.69
N ASP A 107 14.85 4.63 -32.84
CA ASP A 107 14.26 4.26 -34.14
C ASP A 107 13.30 5.34 -34.69
N MET A 108 12.83 6.27 -33.85
CA MET A 108 12.00 7.41 -34.26
C MET A 108 12.84 8.63 -34.72
N GLU A 109 14.16 8.63 -34.51
CA GLU A 109 15.08 9.67 -34.99
C GLU A 109 15.69 9.34 -36.37
N ILE A 110 15.36 8.19 -36.96
CA ILE A 110 15.87 7.75 -38.27
C ILE A 110 14.74 7.74 -39.30
N ASP A 111 14.26 8.93 -39.67
CA ASP A 111 13.64 9.10 -40.99
C ASP A 111 14.21 10.34 -41.69
N SER A 112 15.31 10.10 -42.40
CA SER A 112 15.85 10.99 -43.45
C SER A 112 16.77 10.20 -44.40
N ALA A 113 16.38 8.98 -44.84
CA ALA A 113 16.91 8.37 -46.08
C ALA A 113 16.23 7.02 -46.42
N PRO A 114 15.83 6.76 -47.68
CA PRO A 114 15.23 5.50 -48.09
C PRO A 114 16.25 4.54 -48.73
N SER A 115 16.28 3.28 -48.30
CA SER A 115 16.66 2.04 -49.04
C SER A 115 16.98 0.93 -48.01
N GLU A 116 16.77 -0.37 -48.19
CA GLU A 116 16.32 -1.24 -49.27
C GLU A 116 15.92 -2.58 -48.63
N LYS A 117 15.07 -3.35 -49.32
CA LYS A 117 14.45 -4.61 -48.88
C LYS A 117 15.50 -5.69 -48.52
N ARG A 118 15.37 -6.34 -47.35
CA ARG A 118 16.08 -7.59 -47.02
C ARG A 118 15.12 -8.78 -47.07
N GLU A 119 15.44 -9.72 -47.97
CA GLU A 119 14.72 -10.99 -48.17
C GLU A 119 14.91 -11.97 -47.01
N LYS A 120 13.85 -12.69 -46.64
CA LYS A 120 13.85 -13.73 -45.59
C LYS A 120 14.31 -15.07 -46.16
N LYS A 121 15.41 -15.63 -45.65
CA LYS A 121 15.82 -17.02 -45.88
C LYS A 121 14.95 -17.97 -45.04
N GLN A 122 14.27 -18.93 -45.69
CA GLN A 122 13.56 -20.03 -45.03
C GLN A 122 14.53 -21.14 -44.61
N SER A 123 14.33 -21.70 -43.41
CA SER A 123 15.08 -22.86 -42.90
C SER A 123 14.46 -24.17 -43.40
N PRO A 124 15.26 -25.20 -43.77
CA PRO A 124 14.71 -26.48 -44.21
C PRO A 124 14.12 -27.29 -43.05
N ARG A 125 12.95 -27.90 -43.29
CA ARG A 125 12.31 -28.89 -42.42
C ARG A 125 13.06 -30.22 -42.53
N ARG A 126 13.41 -30.82 -41.40
CA ARG A 126 13.92 -32.20 -41.31
C ARG A 126 12.75 -33.18 -41.35
N THR A 127 12.84 -34.18 -42.22
CA THR A 127 12.04 -35.41 -42.25
C THR A 127 12.56 -36.42 -41.24
#